data_AF-A0A522YG41-F1
#
_entry.id   AF-A0A522YG41-F1
#
_cell.length_a   1.000
_cell.length_b   1.000
_cell.length_c   1.000
_cell.angle_alpha   90.00
_cell.angle_beta   90.00
_cell.angle_gamma   90.00
#
_symmetry.space_group_name_H-M   'P 1'
#
loop_
_entity.id
_entity.type
_entity.pdbx_description
1 polymer ?
#
loop_
_entity_poly.entity_id
_entity_poly.type
_entity_poly.pdbx_seq_one_letter_code
_entity_poly.pdbx_strand_id
1 'polypeptide(L)'
;MAEETEDGRQLGIDRVDQDLRRRLLNVLTEAPFFYVDDDPDLFQSLRRRKAAFADFFKRYFGWELLVDEQCARLLKRGRPENKALLSSQLEAFSLTRRNHCIAFALLLEYFEVEARRANWDRERDGHLKFFFHEFIDYARSRFAELLGERAPEDSALQKDIRDTWDILKRYRFVRFIEPTPAEKLAGVSGRELYEFLPAVYLYDSHVLSDASWIENLKAASDAGEPPAETNDAPA
;
A
#
# COMPACT_ATOMS: atom_id res chain seq x y z
N MET A 1 19.09 32.07 35.11
CA MET A 1 18.12 32.65 34.18
C MET A 1 17.26 31.51 33.70
N ALA A 2 15.95 31.59 33.91
CA ALA A 2 15.02 30.55 33.53
C ALA A 2 14.93 30.51 31.99
N GLU A 3 15.35 29.40 31.40
CA GLU A 3 14.86 29.00 30.09
C GLU A 3 13.40 28.60 30.29
N GLU A 4 12.48 29.52 29.98
CA GLU A 4 11.08 29.18 29.79
C GLU A 4 11.01 28.21 28.61
N THR A 5 10.88 26.93 28.91
CA THR A 5 10.54 25.88 27.96
C THR A 5 9.27 26.31 27.21
N GLU A 6 9.32 26.39 25.88
CA GLU A 6 8.17 26.64 24.99
C GLU A 6 7.11 25.51 25.01
N ASP A 7 6.84 24.91 26.17
CA ASP A 7 6.06 23.69 26.34
C ASP A 7 4.55 23.96 26.55
N GLY A 8 4.14 25.23 26.54
CA GLY A 8 2.77 25.67 26.82
C GLY A 8 1.86 25.91 25.61
N ARG A 9 2.31 25.67 24.37
CA ARG A 9 1.43 25.82 23.20
C ARG A 9 0.45 24.66 23.12
N GLN A 10 -0.77 24.91 23.62
CA GLN A 10 -1.94 24.06 23.39
C GLN A 10 -2.09 23.76 21.90
N LEU A 11 -2.06 22.49 21.54
CA LEU A 11 -2.13 22.06 20.15
C LEU A 11 -3.56 22.19 19.64
N GLY A 12 -3.72 22.35 18.32
CA GLY A 12 -5.06 22.37 17.69
C GLY A 12 -5.88 21.12 18.02
N ILE A 13 -5.21 19.99 18.28
CA ILE A 13 -5.83 18.71 18.64
C ILE A 13 -6.47 18.73 20.04
N ASP A 14 -6.03 19.61 20.94
CA ASP A 14 -6.57 19.71 22.30
C ASP A 14 -7.99 20.27 22.32
N ARG A 15 -8.37 21.01 21.27
CA ARG A 15 -9.71 21.59 21.06
C ARG A 15 -10.69 20.62 20.39
N VAL A 16 -10.21 19.44 19.99
CA VAL A 16 -11.05 18.40 19.40
C VAL A 16 -11.75 17.66 20.53
N ASP A 17 -13.03 17.33 20.33
CA ASP A 17 -13.78 16.46 21.22
C ASP A 17 -12.97 15.20 21.57
N GLN A 18 -13.01 14.82 22.86
CA GLN A 18 -12.13 13.77 23.38
C GLN A 18 -12.38 12.42 22.72
N ASP A 19 -13.63 12.06 22.46
CA ASP A 19 -13.96 10.77 21.84
C ASP A 19 -13.55 10.76 20.37
N LEU A 20 -13.86 11.82 19.64
CA LEU A 20 -13.44 11.98 18.25
C LEU A 20 -11.91 11.93 18.12
N ARG A 21 -11.18 12.64 18.99
CA ARG A 21 -9.72 12.62 19.03
C ARG A 21 -9.19 11.20 19.21
N ARG A 22 -9.70 10.46 20.20
CA ARG A 22 -9.30 9.08 20.47
C ARG A 22 -9.55 8.18 19.26
N ARG A 23 -10.74 8.25 18.66
CA ARG A 23 -11.08 7.47 17.46
C ARG A 23 -10.14 7.74 16.29
N LEU A 24 -9.82 9.01 16.04
CA LEU A 24 -8.90 9.42 14.97
C LEU A 24 -7.46 8.96 15.22
N LEU A 25 -6.96 9.04 16.46
CA LEU A 25 -5.63 8.54 16.80
C LEU A 25 -5.55 7.02 16.62
N ASN A 26 -6.58 6.29 17.06
CA ASN A 26 -6.66 4.84 16.92
C ASN A 26 -6.65 4.43 15.44
N VAL A 27 -7.59 4.93 14.64
CA VAL A 27 -7.71 4.49 13.24
C VAL A 27 -6.46 4.80 12.41
N LEU A 28 -5.75 5.89 12.71
CA LEU A 28 -4.50 6.25 12.03
C LEU A 28 -3.31 5.38 12.42
N THR A 29 -3.37 4.67 13.55
CA THR A 29 -2.24 3.89 14.09
C THR A 29 -2.47 2.37 14.01
N GLU A 30 -3.72 1.92 13.95
CA GLU A 30 -4.11 0.50 13.86
C GLU A 30 -3.80 -0.13 12.50
N ALA A 31 -3.84 0.65 11.42
CA ALA A 31 -3.59 0.17 10.06
C ALA A 31 -2.72 1.15 9.26
N PRO A 32 -2.01 0.68 8.22
CA PRO A 32 -1.20 1.54 7.35
C PRO A 32 -2.01 2.59 6.60
N PHE A 33 -3.27 2.26 6.27
CA PHE A 33 -4.18 3.12 5.54
C PHE A 33 -5.54 3.14 6.22
N PHE A 34 -6.10 4.35 6.35
CA PHE A 34 -7.50 4.58 6.68
C PHE A 34 -8.21 5.07 5.42
N TYR A 35 -9.16 4.29 4.90
CA TYR A 35 -9.88 4.67 3.68
C TYR A 35 -11.17 5.42 3.99
N VAL A 36 -11.59 6.27 3.06
CA VAL A 36 -12.86 6.99 3.14
C VAL A 36 -14.05 6.04 3.32
N ASP A 37 -14.01 4.87 2.67
CA ASP A 37 -15.08 3.87 2.73
C ASP A 37 -15.18 3.11 4.05
N ASP A 38 -14.13 3.17 4.90
CA ASP A 38 -14.14 2.49 6.20
C ASP A 38 -15.03 3.24 7.20
N ASP A 39 -14.98 4.58 7.20
CA ASP A 39 -15.86 5.47 7.98
C ASP A 39 -15.85 6.88 7.36
N PRO A 40 -16.79 7.19 6.44
CA PRO A 40 -16.80 8.45 5.71
C PRO A 40 -16.89 9.69 6.61
N ASP A 41 -17.66 9.62 7.69
CA ASP A 41 -17.87 10.73 8.62
C ASP A 41 -16.62 11.01 9.46
N LEU A 42 -15.97 9.96 9.93
CA LEU A 42 -14.70 10.05 10.65
C LEU A 42 -13.58 10.55 9.71
N PHE A 43 -13.55 10.07 8.46
CA PHE A 43 -12.59 10.52 7.45
C PHE A 43 -12.79 12.01 7.10
N GLN A 44 -14.03 12.47 6.92
CA GLN A 44 -14.33 13.89 6.75
C GLN A 44 -13.89 14.72 7.96
N SER A 45 -14.15 14.20 9.17
CA SER A 45 -13.73 14.84 10.41
C SER A 45 -12.21 14.98 10.52
N LEU A 46 -11.45 13.98 10.05
CA LEU A 46 -10.00 14.04 9.91
C LEU A 46 -9.58 15.10 8.89
N ARG A 47 -10.15 15.09 7.67
CA ARG A 47 -9.82 16.06 6.61
C ARG A 47 -9.98 17.50 7.08
N ARG A 48 -11.09 17.83 7.75
CA ARG A 48 -11.33 19.18 8.32
C ARG A 48 -10.30 19.60 9.35
N ARG A 49 -9.62 18.65 10.00
CA ARG A 49 -8.70 18.88 11.12
C ARG A 49 -7.28 18.38 10.82
N LYS A 50 -6.96 18.15 9.54
CA LYS A 50 -5.68 17.57 9.10
C LYS A 50 -4.49 18.27 9.74
N ALA A 51 -4.48 19.60 9.75
CA ALA A 51 -3.37 20.39 10.30
C ALA A 51 -3.12 20.06 11.78
N ALA A 52 -4.18 19.99 12.60
CA ALA A 52 -4.07 19.70 14.03
C ALA A 52 -3.47 18.32 14.31
N PHE A 53 -3.87 17.30 13.55
CA PHE A 53 -3.32 15.95 13.69
C PHE A 53 -1.92 15.84 13.08
N ALA A 54 -1.66 16.48 11.94
CA ALA A 54 -0.34 16.51 11.32
C ALA A 54 0.70 17.16 12.24
N ASP A 55 0.35 18.29 12.87
CA ASP A 55 1.22 18.98 13.84
C ASP A 55 1.49 18.10 15.07
N PHE A 56 0.47 17.40 15.56
CA PHE A 56 0.61 16.44 16.67
C PHE A 56 1.59 15.32 16.32
N PHE A 57 1.40 14.63 15.19
CA PHE A 57 2.28 13.53 14.79
C PHE A 57 3.70 13.99 14.49
N LYS A 58 3.86 15.13 13.83
CA LYS A 58 5.17 15.70 13.53
C LYS A 58 5.90 16.11 14.81
N ARG A 59 5.22 16.76 15.76
CA ARG A 59 5.83 17.26 17.01
C ARG A 59 6.27 16.12 17.94
N TYR A 60 5.43 15.11 18.14
CA TYR A 60 5.70 14.07 19.14
C TYR A 60 6.39 12.83 18.59
N PHE A 61 6.18 12.50 17.31
CA PHE A 61 6.69 11.27 16.71
C PHE A 61 7.63 11.51 15.53
N GLY A 62 7.70 12.73 15.01
CA GLY A 62 8.40 13.02 13.76
C GLY A 62 7.71 12.42 12.53
N TRP A 63 6.47 11.94 12.67
CA TRP A 63 5.74 11.28 11.58
C TRP A 63 5.00 12.29 10.73
N GLU A 64 4.85 11.98 9.45
CA GLU A 64 4.12 12.82 8.51
C GLU A 64 2.74 12.23 8.24
N LEU A 65 1.69 13.02 8.46
CA LEU A 65 0.32 12.64 8.12
C LEU A 65 -0.03 13.09 6.71
N LEU A 66 -0.21 12.11 5.81
CA LEU A 66 -0.74 12.33 4.48
C LEU A 66 -2.23 12.00 4.47
N VAL A 67 -3.02 12.91 3.90
CA VAL A 67 -4.46 12.73 3.70
C VAL A 67 -4.75 13.23 2.29
N ASP A 68 -5.20 12.32 1.44
CA ASP A 68 -5.67 12.59 0.08
C ASP A 68 -7.20 12.51 0.02
N GLU A 69 -7.77 12.31 -1.16
CA GLU A 69 -9.21 12.26 -1.34
C GLU A 69 -9.86 10.95 -0.87
N GLN A 70 -9.13 9.85 -0.85
CA GLN A 70 -9.67 8.50 -0.61
C GLN A 70 -9.01 7.76 0.55
N CYS A 71 -7.85 8.23 1.04
CA CYS A 71 -7.08 7.59 2.08
C CYS A 71 -6.28 8.58 2.95
N ALA A 72 -5.98 8.13 4.16
CA ALA A 72 -5.06 8.77 5.07
C ALA A 72 -4.01 7.75 5.53
N ARG A 73 -2.76 8.20 5.68
CA ARG A 73 -1.65 7.36 6.13
C ARG A 73 -0.64 8.15 6.95
N LEU A 74 0.00 7.48 7.90
CA LEU A 74 1.14 7.99 8.63
C LEU A 74 2.44 7.47 8.02
N LEU A 75 3.29 8.37 7.56
CA LEU A 75 4.65 8.05 7.15
C LEU A 75 5.57 8.13 8.37
N LYS A 76 5.99 6.96 8.85
CA LYS A 76 6.96 6.82 9.92
C LYS A 76 8.37 6.98 9.35
N ARG A 77 8.74 8.22 8.99
CA ARG A 77 10.07 8.53 8.45
C ARG A 77 11.12 8.48 9.55
N GLY A 78 12.15 7.65 9.39
CA GLY A 78 13.26 7.55 10.32
C GLY A 78 13.61 6.11 10.70
N ARG A 79 14.79 5.92 11.29
CA ARG A 79 15.19 4.63 11.84
C ARG A 79 14.41 4.39 13.13
N PRO A 80 14.04 3.13 13.46
CA PRO A 80 13.44 2.84 14.74
C PRO A 80 14.36 3.29 15.88
N GLU A 81 13.81 4.04 16.83
CA GLU A 81 14.55 4.46 18.03
C GLU A 81 14.95 3.25 18.89
N ASN A 82 14.10 2.21 18.90
CA ASN A 82 14.44 0.96 19.57
C ASN A 82 15.36 0.11 18.68
N LYS A 83 16.67 0.23 18.93
CA LYS A 83 17.74 -0.50 18.23
C LYS A 83 17.73 -2.02 18.46
N ALA A 84 16.95 -2.52 19.42
CA ALA A 84 16.79 -3.96 19.64
C ALA A 84 15.81 -4.62 18.65
N LEU A 85 15.00 -3.83 17.95
CA LEU A 85 14.04 -4.35 16.98
C LEU A 85 14.74 -4.71 15.67
N LEU A 86 14.47 -5.92 15.19
CA LEU A 86 14.78 -6.34 13.84
C LEU A 86 13.81 -5.69 12.85
N SER A 87 14.23 -5.50 11.60
CA SER A 87 13.33 -4.98 10.55
C SER A 87 12.06 -5.82 10.38
N SER A 88 12.14 -7.14 10.62
CA SER A 88 10.99 -8.05 10.59
C SER A 88 9.99 -7.85 11.73
N GLN A 89 10.39 -7.17 12.80
CA GLN A 89 9.54 -6.82 13.94
C GLN A 89 8.91 -5.43 13.79
N LEU A 90 9.36 -4.65 12.81
CA LEU A 90 8.74 -3.38 12.48
C LEU A 90 7.47 -3.67 11.66
N GLU A 91 6.34 -3.19 12.15
CA GLU A 91 5.08 -3.25 11.42
C GLU A 91 5.03 -2.16 10.34
N ALA A 92 5.79 -2.40 9.26
CA ALA A 92 5.87 -1.57 8.07
C ALA A 92 5.73 -2.47 6.84
N PHE A 93 5.03 -1.97 5.82
CA PHE A 93 4.96 -2.67 4.54
C PHE A 93 6.37 -2.78 3.96
N SER A 94 6.82 -4.02 3.77
CA SER A 94 8.13 -4.30 3.21
C SER A 94 8.05 -5.60 2.41
N LEU A 95 8.51 -5.52 1.17
CA LEU A 95 8.76 -6.67 0.32
C LEU A 95 10.28 -6.76 0.16
N THR A 96 10.87 -7.83 0.67
CA THR A 96 12.33 -8.04 0.64
C THR A 96 12.76 -9.10 -0.37
N ARG A 97 11.83 -9.96 -0.78
CA ARG A 97 12.09 -10.99 -1.79
C ARG A 97 11.86 -10.42 -3.17
N ARG A 98 12.82 -10.66 -4.08
CA ARG A 98 12.77 -10.27 -5.49
C ARG A 98 11.40 -10.55 -6.13
N ASN A 99 10.93 -11.79 -6.09
CA ASN A 99 9.69 -12.18 -6.75
C ASN A 99 8.45 -11.50 -6.13
N HIS A 100 8.47 -11.19 -4.84
CA HIS A 100 7.38 -10.44 -4.20
C HIS A 100 7.37 -8.98 -4.68
N CYS A 101 8.55 -8.35 -4.77
CA CYS A 101 8.67 -6.99 -5.32
C CYS A 101 8.17 -6.93 -6.77
N ILE A 102 8.55 -7.92 -7.59
CA ILE A 102 8.07 -8.01 -8.97
C ILE A 102 6.56 -8.24 -9.01
N ALA A 103 6.03 -9.17 -8.22
CA ALA A 103 4.59 -9.43 -8.18
C ALA A 103 3.78 -8.19 -7.75
N PHE A 104 4.30 -7.39 -6.82
CA PHE A 104 3.68 -6.12 -6.46
C PHE A 104 3.76 -5.09 -7.58
N ALA A 105 4.92 -4.90 -8.23
CA ALA A 105 5.03 -4.00 -9.36
C ALA A 105 4.10 -4.41 -10.52
N LEU A 106 3.96 -5.70 -10.79
CA LEU A 106 3.02 -6.24 -11.76
C LEU A 106 1.56 -6.01 -11.36
N LEU A 107 1.22 -6.01 -10.07
CA LEU A 107 -0.11 -5.61 -9.61
C LEU A 107 -0.41 -4.16 -9.98
N LEU A 108 0.57 -3.25 -9.82
CA LEU A 108 0.41 -1.84 -10.17
C LEU A 108 0.21 -1.67 -11.68
N GLU A 109 1.04 -2.34 -12.49
CA GLU A 109 0.90 -2.32 -13.95
C GLU A 109 -0.45 -2.92 -14.39
N TYR A 110 -0.85 -4.04 -13.79
CA TYR A 110 -2.14 -4.70 -14.06
C TYR A 110 -3.32 -3.79 -13.71
N PHE A 111 -3.26 -3.07 -12.59
CA PHE A 111 -4.25 -2.06 -12.24
C PHE A 111 -4.39 -0.99 -13.32
N GLU A 112 -3.28 -0.43 -13.81
CA GLU A 112 -3.33 0.60 -14.86
C GLU A 112 -3.88 0.07 -16.18
N VAL A 113 -3.51 -1.16 -16.56
CA VAL A 113 -4.02 -1.83 -17.75
C VAL A 113 -5.54 -2.02 -17.65
N GLU A 114 -6.02 -2.55 -16.54
CA GLU A 114 -7.45 -2.80 -16.34
C GLU A 114 -8.25 -1.50 -16.17
N ALA A 115 -7.69 -0.48 -15.49
CA ALA A 115 -8.31 0.83 -15.38
C ALA A 115 -8.49 1.48 -16.76
N ARG A 116 -7.45 1.42 -17.60
CA ARG A 116 -7.51 1.93 -18.99
C ARG A 116 -8.50 1.13 -19.84
N ARG A 117 -8.52 -0.20 -19.70
CA ARG A 117 -9.43 -1.09 -20.43
C ARG A 117 -10.89 -0.84 -20.07
N ALA A 118 -11.18 -0.59 -18.81
CA ALA A 118 -12.52 -0.29 -18.31
C ALA A 118 -12.94 1.17 -18.52
N ASN A 119 -12.04 2.04 -18.99
CA ASN A 119 -12.19 3.50 -18.97
C ASN A 119 -12.62 3.99 -17.58
N TRP A 120 -11.96 3.45 -16.56
CA TRP A 120 -12.28 3.66 -15.15
C TRP A 120 -11.81 5.05 -14.68
N ASP A 121 -12.71 5.76 -14.01
CA ASP A 121 -12.46 7.05 -13.39
C ASP A 121 -12.51 6.91 -11.86
N ARG A 122 -11.39 7.21 -11.20
CA ARG A 122 -11.20 7.11 -9.75
C ARG A 122 -12.26 7.82 -8.91
N GLU A 123 -12.79 8.94 -9.41
CA GLU A 123 -13.76 9.76 -8.66
C GLU A 123 -15.20 9.29 -8.86
N ARG A 124 -15.48 8.59 -9.96
CA ARG A 124 -16.84 8.27 -10.41
C ARG A 124 -17.17 6.79 -10.28
N ASP A 125 -16.20 5.97 -10.62
CA ASP A 125 -16.33 4.53 -10.65
C ASP A 125 -15.73 4.02 -9.34
N GLY A 126 -16.53 3.28 -8.57
CA GLY A 126 -16.04 2.65 -7.33
C GLY A 126 -14.85 1.71 -7.60
N HIS A 127 -14.40 0.96 -6.59
CA HIS A 127 -13.18 0.14 -6.74
C HIS A 127 -13.22 -0.79 -7.96
N LEU A 128 -12.13 -0.76 -8.72
CA LEU A 128 -11.94 -1.63 -9.88
C LEU A 128 -11.84 -3.09 -9.41
N LYS A 129 -12.62 -3.96 -10.02
CA LYS A 129 -12.70 -5.39 -9.69
C LYS A 129 -11.98 -6.23 -10.73
N PHE A 130 -11.42 -7.35 -10.30
CA PHE A 130 -10.76 -8.32 -11.17
C PHE A 130 -10.79 -9.71 -10.55
N PHE A 131 -10.74 -10.74 -11.38
CA PHE A 131 -10.58 -12.09 -10.85
C PHE A 131 -9.11 -12.43 -10.66
N PHE A 132 -8.80 -13.15 -9.58
CA PHE A 132 -7.41 -13.42 -9.22
C PHE A 132 -6.64 -14.25 -10.25
N HIS A 133 -7.32 -15.18 -10.92
CA HIS A 133 -6.71 -16.00 -11.96
C HIS A 133 -6.28 -15.16 -13.18
N GLU A 134 -6.99 -14.07 -13.51
CA GLU A 134 -6.63 -13.17 -14.62
C GLU A 134 -5.31 -12.46 -14.28
N PHE A 135 -5.15 -12.05 -13.03
CA PHE A 135 -3.87 -11.52 -12.55
C PHE A 135 -2.76 -12.57 -12.58
N ILE A 136 -3.02 -13.82 -12.20
CA ILE A 136 -1.99 -14.89 -12.29
C ILE A 136 -1.54 -15.09 -13.75
N ASP A 137 -2.48 -15.14 -14.69
CA ASP A 137 -2.17 -15.34 -16.11
C ASP A 137 -1.40 -14.14 -16.69
N TYR A 138 -1.79 -12.92 -16.28
CA TYR A 138 -1.06 -11.69 -16.59
C TYR A 138 0.38 -11.74 -16.03
N ALA A 139 0.52 -12.04 -14.73
CA ALA A 139 1.80 -12.09 -14.05
C ALA A 139 2.71 -13.15 -14.67
N ARG A 140 2.20 -14.35 -14.99
CA ARG A 140 2.99 -15.41 -15.64
C ARG A 140 3.62 -14.94 -16.95
N SER A 141 2.82 -14.29 -17.79
CA SER A 141 3.29 -13.76 -19.07
C SER A 141 4.37 -12.70 -18.86
N ARG A 142 4.13 -11.76 -17.93
CA ARG A 142 5.08 -10.67 -17.66
C ARG A 142 6.37 -11.14 -16.96
N PHE A 143 6.31 -12.12 -16.05
CA PHE A 143 7.52 -12.70 -15.44
C PHE A 143 8.42 -13.34 -16.51
N ALA A 144 7.84 -14.07 -17.47
CA ALA A 144 8.57 -14.66 -18.59
C ALA A 144 9.20 -13.57 -19.48
N GLU A 145 8.47 -12.49 -19.76
CA GLU A 145 8.97 -11.35 -20.55
C GLU A 145 10.10 -10.59 -19.84
N LEU A 146 9.99 -10.35 -18.53
CA LEU A 146 10.95 -9.56 -17.75
C LEU A 146 12.24 -10.33 -17.43
N LEU A 147 12.12 -11.61 -17.09
CA LEU A 147 13.24 -12.42 -16.57
C LEU A 147 13.75 -13.48 -17.55
N GLY A 148 13.01 -13.80 -18.61
CA GLY A 148 13.39 -14.84 -19.58
C GLY A 148 13.64 -16.18 -18.89
N GLU A 149 14.80 -16.79 -19.15
CA GLU A 149 15.21 -18.08 -18.54
C GLU A 149 15.34 -18.02 -17.01
N ARG A 150 15.40 -16.82 -16.41
CA ARG A 150 15.48 -16.64 -14.95
C ARG A 150 14.10 -16.51 -14.31
N ALA A 151 13.02 -16.63 -15.09
CA ALA A 151 11.66 -16.66 -14.57
C ALA A 151 11.45 -17.92 -13.70
N PRO A 152 10.73 -17.83 -12.58
CA PRO A 152 10.41 -19.00 -11.77
C PRO A 152 9.55 -19.99 -12.54
N GLU A 153 9.67 -21.28 -12.20
CA GLU A 153 8.72 -22.29 -12.67
C GLU A 153 7.29 -21.97 -12.21
N ASP A 154 6.29 -22.39 -12.98
CA ASP A 154 4.87 -22.09 -12.71
C ASP A 154 4.43 -22.39 -11.27
N SER A 155 4.88 -23.50 -10.69
CA SER A 155 4.51 -23.87 -9.31
C SER A 155 5.12 -22.94 -8.26
N ALA A 156 6.37 -22.53 -8.45
CA ALA A 156 7.07 -21.57 -7.58
C ALA A 156 6.47 -20.17 -7.74
N LEU A 157 6.19 -19.76 -8.98
CA LEU A 157 5.56 -18.48 -9.27
C LEU A 157 4.18 -18.35 -8.61
N GLN A 158 3.33 -19.38 -8.74
CA GLN A 158 2.02 -19.37 -8.10
C GLN A 158 2.13 -19.25 -6.58
N LYS A 159 3.11 -19.93 -5.97
CA LYS A 159 3.38 -19.81 -4.54
C LYS A 159 3.81 -18.40 -4.16
N ASP A 160 4.78 -17.82 -4.86
CA ASP A 160 5.28 -16.46 -4.59
C ASP A 160 4.19 -15.41 -4.76
N ILE A 161 3.34 -15.55 -5.79
CA ILE A 161 2.19 -14.69 -6.00
C ILE A 161 1.19 -14.82 -4.84
N ARG A 162 0.88 -16.05 -4.39
CA ARG A 162 -0.03 -16.29 -3.25
C ARG A 162 0.53 -15.71 -1.94
N ASP A 163 1.80 -15.93 -1.66
CA ASP A 163 2.49 -15.38 -0.49
C ASP A 163 2.48 -13.84 -0.54
N THR A 164 2.72 -13.25 -1.71
CA THR A 164 2.61 -11.80 -1.92
C THR A 164 1.18 -11.32 -1.70
N TRP A 165 0.18 -12.07 -2.17
CA TRP A 165 -1.24 -11.72 -2.03
C TRP A 165 -1.67 -11.64 -0.56
N ASP A 166 -1.19 -12.53 0.29
CA ASP A 166 -1.47 -12.49 1.72
C ASP A 166 -0.91 -11.23 2.38
N ILE A 167 0.28 -10.79 1.97
CA ILE A 167 0.85 -9.51 2.40
C ILE A 167 -0.02 -8.36 1.89
N LEU A 168 -0.39 -8.34 0.63
CA LEU A 168 -1.18 -7.27 0.03
C LEU A 168 -2.58 -7.12 0.66
N LYS A 169 -3.23 -8.23 1.02
CA LYS A 169 -4.47 -8.23 1.81
C LYS A 169 -4.24 -7.64 3.20
N ARG A 170 -3.20 -8.09 3.91
CA ARG A 170 -2.87 -7.59 5.26
C ARG A 170 -2.63 -6.09 5.25
N TYR A 171 -1.91 -5.59 4.25
CA TYR A 171 -1.60 -4.16 4.09
C TYR A 171 -2.68 -3.38 3.32
N ARG A 172 -3.82 -4.02 3.04
CA ARG A 172 -5.02 -3.41 2.46
C ARG A 172 -4.80 -2.79 1.08
N PHE A 173 -4.00 -3.42 0.21
CA PHE A 173 -3.92 -3.06 -1.21
C PHE A 173 -5.03 -3.67 -2.05
N VAL A 174 -5.53 -4.83 -1.62
CA VAL A 174 -6.63 -5.55 -2.28
C VAL A 174 -7.59 -6.09 -1.23
N ARG A 175 -8.85 -6.25 -1.61
CA ARG A 175 -9.90 -6.85 -0.77
C ARG A 175 -10.61 -7.96 -1.54
N PHE A 176 -10.80 -9.12 -0.90
CA PHE A 176 -11.67 -10.15 -1.42
C PHE A 176 -13.12 -9.67 -1.34
N ILE A 177 -13.88 -9.87 -2.41
CA ILE A 177 -15.29 -9.55 -2.48
C ILE A 177 -16.07 -10.78 -2.94
N GLU A 178 -17.24 -11.00 -2.33
CA GLU A 178 -18.12 -12.09 -2.75
C GLU A 178 -18.72 -11.73 -4.13
N PRO A 179 -18.55 -12.58 -5.15
CA PRO A 179 -19.09 -12.29 -6.48
C PRO A 179 -20.62 -12.28 -6.46
N THR A 180 -21.23 -11.31 -7.16
CA THR A 180 -22.67 -11.27 -7.41
C THR A 180 -23.10 -12.45 -8.29
N PRO A 181 -24.41 -12.81 -8.33
CA PRO A 181 -24.88 -13.89 -9.19
C PRO A 181 -24.50 -13.70 -10.68
N ALA A 182 -24.55 -12.46 -11.19
CA ALA A 182 -24.13 -12.14 -12.54
C ALA A 182 -22.61 -12.35 -12.75
N GLU A 183 -21.79 -11.94 -11.78
CA GLU A 183 -20.34 -12.17 -11.81
C GLU A 183 -19.99 -13.67 -11.68
N LYS A 184 -20.79 -14.48 -10.98
CA LYS A 184 -20.63 -15.96 -10.92
C LYS A 184 -20.99 -16.66 -12.23
N LEU A 185 -21.85 -16.06 -13.04
CA LEU A 185 -22.21 -16.55 -14.36
C LEU A 185 -21.15 -16.17 -15.41
N ALA A 186 -20.56 -14.97 -15.27
CA ALA A 186 -19.52 -14.46 -16.15
C ALA A 186 -18.12 -15.00 -15.81
N GLY A 187 -17.82 -15.17 -14.53
CA GLY A 187 -16.59 -15.78 -14.02
C GLY A 187 -16.82 -17.26 -13.72
N VAL A 188 -15.99 -18.13 -14.28
CA VAL A 188 -16.07 -19.59 -14.04
C VAL A 188 -16.18 -19.85 -12.53
N SER A 189 -17.22 -20.60 -12.14
CA SER A 189 -17.52 -20.98 -10.76
C SER A 189 -16.24 -21.37 -9.98
N GLY A 190 -16.04 -20.77 -8.80
CA GLY A 190 -14.89 -21.02 -7.94
C GLY A 190 -13.70 -20.06 -8.11
N ARG A 191 -13.80 -19.04 -8.97
CA ARG A 191 -12.77 -17.99 -9.11
C ARG A 191 -12.92 -16.91 -8.06
N GLU A 192 -11.82 -16.61 -7.36
CA GLU A 192 -11.77 -15.55 -6.36
C GLU A 192 -11.82 -14.17 -7.02
N LEU A 193 -12.73 -13.31 -6.56
CA LEU A 193 -12.91 -11.94 -7.03
C LEU A 193 -12.32 -10.97 -6.00
N TYR A 194 -11.54 -10.03 -6.49
CA TYR A 194 -10.90 -8.99 -5.69
C TYR A 194 -11.23 -7.62 -6.25
N GLU A 195 -11.05 -6.62 -5.40
CA GLU A 195 -11.03 -5.22 -5.81
C GLU A 195 -9.73 -4.55 -5.35
N PHE A 196 -9.26 -3.58 -6.12
CA PHE A 196 -8.15 -2.73 -5.75
C PHE A 196 -8.60 -1.70 -4.71
N LEU A 197 -7.78 -1.49 -3.68
CA LEU A 197 -8.02 -0.47 -2.66
C LEU A 197 -7.15 0.77 -2.91
N PRO A 198 -7.52 1.94 -2.34
CA PRO A 198 -6.86 3.21 -2.69
C PRO A 198 -5.35 3.30 -2.46
N ALA A 199 -4.77 2.45 -1.62
CA ALA A 199 -3.32 2.39 -1.46
C ALA A 199 -2.57 2.10 -2.77
N VAL A 200 -3.18 1.36 -3.71
CA VAL A 200 -2.58 1.05 -5.01
C VAL A 200 -2.30 2.33 -5.81
N TYR A 201 -3.19 3.33 -5.70
CA TYR A 201 -3.12 4.58 -6.47
C TYR A 201 -1.95 5.48 -6.05
N LEU A 202 -1.29 5.15 -4.93
CA LEU A 202 -0.17 5.92 -4.38
C LEU A 202 1.19 5.48 -4.91
N TYR A 203 1.23 4.40 -5.69
CA TYR A 203 2.46 3.83 -6.24
C TYR A 203 2.46 3.95 -7.75
N ASP A 204 3.66 4.17 -8.29
CA ASP A 204 3.90 4.28 -9.73
C ASP A 204 4.30 2.91 -10.29
N SER A 205 3.63 2.46 -11.36
CA SER A 205 3.97 1.21 -12.04
C SER A 205 5.17 1.35 -13.00
N HIS A 206 5.59 2.58 -13.32
CA HIS A 206 6.68 2.86 -14.26
C HIS A 206 8.03 2.30 -13.81
N VAL A 207 8.16 1.85 -12.56
CA VAL A 207 9.32 1.11 -12.07
C VAL A 207 9.66 -0.12 -12.95
N LEU A 208 8.66 -0.75 -13.58
CA LEU A 208 8.88 -1.86 -14.52
C LEU A 208 9.49 -1.43 -15.86
N SER A 209 9.36 -0.15 -16.21
CA SER A 209 9.94 0.44 -17.43
C SER A 209 11.38 0.90 -17.21
N ASP A 210 11.86 0.94 -15.96
CA ASP A 210 13.23 1.29 -15.63
C ASP A 210 14.17 0.10 -15.87
N ALA A 211 14.98 0.20 -16.93
CA ALA A 211 15.97 -0.82 -17.27
C ALA A 211 16.98 -1.08 -16.15
N SER A 212 17.34 -0.06 -15.37
CA SER A 212 18.29 -0.21 -14.25
C SER A 212 17.68 -1.01 -13.11
N TRP A 213 16.38 -0.82 -12.83
CA TRP A 213 15.66 -1.60 -11.83
C TRP A 213 15.54 -3.06 -12.24
N ILE A 214 15.21 -3.33 -13.51
CA ILE A 214 15.15 -4.69 -14.06
C ILE A 214 16.51 -5.40 -13.99
N GLU A 215 17.61 -4.73 -14.32
CA GLU A 215 18.94 -5.32 -14.21
C GLU A 215 19.34 -5.60 -12.75
N ASN A 216 19.00 -4.70 -11.82
CA ASN A 216 19.21 -4.93 -10.39
C ASN A 216 18.42 -6.13 -9.87
N LEU A 217 17.18 -6.33 -10.33
CA LEU A 217 16.40 -7.52 -9.97
C LEU A 217 16.97 -8.80 -10.56
N LYS A 218 17.44 -8.77 -11.80
CA LYS A 218 18.13 -9.93 -12.38
C LYS A 218 19.38 -10.25 -11.57
N ALA A 219 20.12 -9.26 -11.11
CA ALA A 219 21.28 -9.46 -10.25
C ALA A 219 20.91 -9.95 -8.84
N ALA A 220 19.73 -9.56 -8.32
CA ALA A 220 19.25 -9.98 -7.01
C ALA A 220 18.98 -11.49 -6.95
N SER A 221 19.45 -12.10 -5.87
CA SER A 221 19.12 -13.48 -5.53
C SER A 221 17.72 -13.55 -4.93
N ASP A 222 17.02 -14.68 -5.11
CA ASP A 222 15.78 -14.98 -4.38
C ASP A 222 16.03 -15.09 -2.85
N ALA A 223 17.30 -15.19 -2.45
CA ALA A 223 17.75 -15.17 -1.07
C ALA A 223 17.69 -13.75 -0.45
N GLY A 224 16.51 -13.13 -0.43
CA GLY A 224 16.13 -12.07 0.53
C GLY A 224 17.01 -10.83 0.67
N GLU A 225 17.97 -10.59 -0.23
CA GLU A 225 18.75 -9.34 -0.22
C GLU A 225 17.92 -8.25 -0.92
N PRO A 226 17.60 -7.16 -0.20
CA PRO A 226 16.80 -6.09 -0.77
C PRO A 226 17.57 -5.45 -1.94
N PRO A 227 16.87 -5.03 -3.01
CA PRO A 227 17.48 -4.12 -3.98
C PRO A 227 17.97 -2.88 -3.22
N ALA A 228 19.23 -2.50 -3.45
CA ALA A 228 19.82 -1.34 -2.80
C ALA A 228 18.90 -0.12 -3.01
N GLU A 229 18.48 0.52 -1.91
CA GLU A 229 17.67 1.74 -1.92
C GLU A 229 18.39 2.79 -2.78
N THR A 230 17.95 2.95 -4.03
CA THR A 230 18.20 4.17 -4.80
C THR A 230 17.20 5.18 -4.25
N ASN A 231 17.73 6.05 -3.40
CA ASN A 231 16.99 7.03 -2.63
C ASN A 231 16.57 8.22 -3.51
N ASP A 232 15.83 7.94 -4.60
CA ASP A 232 15.27 8.92 -5.52
C ASP A 232 13.75 8.67 -5.65
N ALA A 233 13.01 9.07 -4.61
CA ALA A 233 11.64 9.53 -4.82
C ALA A 233 11.72 11.03 -5.12
N PRO A 234 11.17 11.52 -6.26
CA PRO A 234 11.16 12.95 -6.52
C PRO A 234 10.29 13.65 -5.47
N ALA A 235 10.79 14.80 -5.00
CA ALA A 235 10.13 15.70 -4.06
C ALA A 235 8.83 16.31 -4.64
#